data_AF-A0A356R7A0-F1
#
_entry.id   AF-A0A356R7A0-F1
#
_cell.length_a   1.000
_cell.length_b   1.000
_cell.length_c   1.000
_cell.angle_alpha   90.00
_cell.angle_beta   90.00
_cell.angle_gamma   90.00
#
_symmetry.space_group_name_H-M   'P 1'
#
loop_
_entity.id
_entity.type
_entity.pdbx_description
1 polymer ?
#
loop_
_entity_poly.entity_id
_entity_poly.type
_entity_poly.pdbx_seq_one_letter_code
_entity_poly.pdbx_strand_id
1 'polypeptide(L)'
;MKKIKIDVILYIMAILISVSCTSDPVKWYKPGTSQGTFNRDKADCQEALLSTGTSQRTKEIYSLEGCLEAKGYTPIPISSQ
;
A
#
# COMPACT_ATOMS: atom_id res chain seq x y z
N MET A 1 38.91 3.87 -22.65
CA MET A 1 38.16 4.32 -21.44
C MET A 1 36.64 4.43 -21.69
N LYS A 2 35.99 3.38 -22.25
CA LYS A 2 34.52 3.39 -22.54
C LYS A 2 33.74 2.25 -21.85
N LYS A 3 34.40 1.15 -21.47
CA LYS A 3 33.76 -0.02 -20.82
C LYS A 3 33.24 0.28 -19.42
N ILE A 4 33.99 1.04 -18.62
CA ILE A 4 33.64 1.39 -17.22
C ILE A 4 32.26 2.06 -17.11
N LYS A 5 31.82 2.82 -18.12
CA LYS A 5 30.52 3.50 -18.09
C LYS A 5 29.33 2.55 -18.29
N ILE A 6 29.51 1.43 -19.00
CA ILE A 6 28.44 0.47 -19.29
C ILE A 6 28.22 -0.46 -18.08
N ASP A 7 29.30 -0.89 -17.42
CA ASP A 7 29.23 -1.72 -16.22
C ASP A 7 28.53 -1.02 -15.04
N VAL A 8 28.75 0.30 -14.88
CA VAL A 8 28.07 1.10 -13.85
C VAL A 8 26.57 1.20 -14.12
N ILE A 9 26.15 1.34 -15.38
CA ILE A 9 24.72 1.41 -15.75
C ILE A 9 24.02 0.06 -15.48
N LEU A 10 24.69 -1.05 -15.79
CA LEU A 10 24.20 -2.40 -15.48
C LEU A 10 24.06 -2.64 -13.97
N TYR A 11 25.01 -2.17 -13.17
CA TYR A 11 24.93 -2.25 -11.72
C TYR A 11 23.77 -1.43 -11.15
N ILE A 12 23.53 -0.22 -11.65
CA ILE A 12 22.40 0.62 -11.22
C ILE A 12 21.06 -0.02 -11.59
N MET A 13 20.94 -0.58 -12.79
CA MET A 13 19.74 -1.35 -13.21
C MET A 13 19.49 -2.57 -12.32
N ALA A 14 20.53 -3.31 -11.96
CA ALA A 14 20.40 -4.47 -11.08
C ALA A 14 19.94 -4.09 -9.66
N ILE A 15 20.43 -2.96 -9.13
CA ILE A 15 19.99 -2.42 -7.84
C ILE A 15 18.52 -1.99 -7.91
N LEU A 16 18.08 -1.36 -9.00
CA LEU A 16 16.67 -0.94 -9.15
C LEU A 16 15.69 -2.11 -9.19
N ILE A 17 16.10 -3.26 -9.72
CA ILE A 17 15.27 -4.48 -9.77
C ILE A 17 15.18 -5.16 -8.39
N SER A 18 16.24 -5.10 -7.59
CA SER A 18 16.26 -5.74 -6.26
C SER A 18 15.47 -4.98 -5.19
N VAL A 19 15.09 -3.72 -5.43
CA VAL A 19 14.18 -2.95 -4.54
C VAL A 19 12.69 -3.19 -4.84
N SER A 20 12.35 -4.26 -5.56
CA SER A 20 10.96 -4.69 -5.76
C SER A 20 10.32 -4.98 -4.39
N CYS A 21 9.62 -3.97 -3.88
CA CYS A 21 9.04 -3.93 -2.55
C CYS A 21 7.99 -5.06 -2.41
N THR A 22 8.28 -6.07 -1.60
CA THR A 22 7.29 -7.08 -1.17
C THR A 22 6.37 -6.42 -0.14
N SER A 23 5.49 -5.55 -0.60
CA SER A 23 4.38 -5.06 0.22
C SER A 23 3.36 -6.19 0.30
N ASP A 24 3.50 -7.05 1.31
CA ASP A 24 2.51 -8.08 1.58
C ASP A 24 1.13 -7.43 1.76
N PRO A 25 0.09 -7.91 1.05
CA PRO A 25 -1.23 -7.31 1.15
C PRO A 25 -1.78 -7.52 2.57
N VAL A 26 -1.98 -6.41 3.30
CA VAL A 26 -2.66 -6.43 4.60
C VAL A 26 -4.09 -6.94 4.39
N LYS A 27 -4.43 -8.03 5.07
CA LYS A 27 -5.80 -8.58 5.07
C LYS A 27 -6.63 -7.86 6.13
N TRP A 28 -7.90 -7.62 5.84
CA TRP A 28 -8.81 -6.89 6.71
C TRP A 28 -10.00 -7.77 7.08
N TYR A 29 -10.46 -7.66 8.32
CA TYR A 29 -11.59 -8.42 8.84
C TYR A 29 -12.63 -7.52 9.47
N LYS A 30 -13.91 -7.82 9.23
CA LYS A 30 -15.05 -7.23 9.93
C LYS A 30 -16.17 -8.28 10.00
N PRO A 31 -16.74 -8.56 11.19
CA PRO A 31 -17.77 -9.59 11.33
C PRO A 31 -19.02 -9.26 10.49
N GLY A 32 -19.62 -10.28 9.88
CA GLY A 32 -20.85 -10.14 9.08
C GLY A 32 -20.68 -9.42 7.74
N THR A 33 -19.45 -9.12 7.32
CA THR A 33 -19.19 -8.36 6.10
C THR A 33 -18.83 -9.29 4.94
N SER A 34 -19.51 -9.12 3.80
CA SER A 34 -19.20 -9.88 2.58
C SER A 34 -17.98 -9.30 1.86
N GLN A 35 -17.34 -10.10 1.00
CA GLN A 35 -16.24 -9.62 0.15
C GLN A 35 -16.68 -8.45 -0.76
N GLY A 36 -17.92 -8.48 -1.26
CA GLY A 36 -18.47 -7.42 -2.09
C GLY A 36 -18.63 -6.10 -1.33
N THR A 37 -19.06 -6.18 -0.07
CA THR A 37 -19.14 -5.01 0.83
C THR A 37 -17.75 -4.47 1.13
N PHE A 38 -16.78 -5.34 1.43
CA PHE A 38 -15.40 -4.94 1.64
C PHE A 38 -14.79 -4.23 0.42
N ASN A 39 -15.02 -4.75 -0.80
CA ASN A 39 -14.50 -4.11 -2.00
C ASN A 39 -15.09 -2.71 -2.21
N ARG A 40 -16.37 -2.52 -1.87
CA ARG A 40 -17.02 -1.20 -1.92
C ARG A 40 -16.45 -0.26 -0.87
N ASP A 41 -16.37 -0.68 0.38
CA ASP A 41 -15.82 0.12 1.47
C ASP A 41 -14.35 0.50 1.21
N LYS A 42 -13.58 -0.40 0.62
CA LYS A 42 -12.21 -0.14 0.18
C LYS A 42 -12.15 0.91 -0.93
N ALA A 43 -13.02 0.81 -1.94
CA ALA A 43 -13.09 1.77 -3.03
C ALA A 43 -13.50 3.17 -2.52
N ASP A 44 -14.52 3.24 -1.65
CA ASP A 44 -14.98 4.49 -1.02
C ASP A 44 -13.83 5.15 -0.24
N CYS A 45 -13.09 4.35 0.54
CA CYS A 45 -11.92 4.85 1.25
C CYS A 45 -10.83 5.34 0.29
N GLN A 46 -10.56 4.63 -0.81
CA GLN A 46 -9.58 5.05 -1.82
C GLN A 46 -10.00 6.34 -2.54
N GLU A 47 -11.28 6.50 -2.87
CA GLU A 47 -11.80 7.71 -3.49
C GLU A 47 -11.74 8.91 -2.55
N ALA A 48 -12.07 8.71 -1.27
CA ALA A 48 -11.92 9.73 -0.24
C ALA A 48 -10.45 10.19 -0.12
N LEU A 49 -9.49 9.26 -0.14
CA LEU A 49 -8.06 9.57 -0.13
C LEU A 49 -7.66 10.43 -1.33
N LEU A 50 -8.12 10.09 -2.53
CA LEU A 50 -7.83 10.83 -3.75
C LEU A 50 -8.45 12.23 -3.75
N SER A 51 -9.59 12.41 -3.07
CA SER A 51 -10.25 13.71 -2.91
C SER A 51 -9.57 14.62 -1.87
N THR A 52 -8.79 14.05 -0.94
CA THR A 52 -8.18 14.80 0.16
C THR A 52 -6.76 15.24 -0.24
N GLY A 53 -6.52 16.56 -0.29
CA GLY A 53 -5.28 17.14 -0.82
C GLY A 53 -3.97 16.61 -0.20
N THR A 54 -2.88 16.71 -0.96
CA THR A 54 -1.54 16.10 -0.79
C THR A 54 -0.72 16.56 0.42
N SER A 55 -1.33 17.09 1.48
CA SER A 55 -0.60 17.45 2.69
C SER A 55 -0.09 16.19 3.39
N GLN A 56 1.17 16.20 3.84
CA GLN A 56 1.82 15.04 4.47
C GLN A 56 1.10 14.60 5.76
N ARG A 57 0.45 15.53 6.46
CA ARG A 57 -0.40 15.29 7.64
C ARG A 57 -1.75 14.67 7.28
N THR A 58 -2.26 14.96 6.09
CA THR A 58 -3.47 14.33 5.54
C THR A 58 -3.21 12.86 5.23
N LYS A 59 -2.03 12.50 4.73
CA LYS A 59 -1.69 11.11 4.36
C LYS A 59 -1.67 10.10 5.51
N GLU A 60 -1.36 10.56 6.73
CA GLU A 60 -1.33 9.68 7.91
C GLU A 60 -2.73 9.49 8.52
N ILE A 61 -3.54 10.55 8.57
CA ILE A 61 -4.89 10.54 9.16
C ILE A 61 -5.92 9.99 8.15
N TYR A 62 -5.79 10.39 6.89
CA TYR A 62 -6.47 9.79 5.76
C TYR A 62 -5.45 8.86 5.09
N SER A 63 -5.26 7.70 5.70
CA SER A 63 -4.68 6.52 5.06
C SER A 63 -5.80 5.53 4.77
N LEU A 64 -5.57 4.58 3.85
CA LEU A 64 -6.57 3.53 3.58
C LEU A 64 -6.83 2.71 4.84
N GLU A 65 -5.76 2.46 5.57
CA GLU A 65 -5.71 1.78 6.86
C GLU A 65 -6.62 2.50 7.87
N GLY A 66 -6.41 3.80 8.09
CA GLY A 66 -7.20 4.59 9.05
C GLY A 66 -8.69 4.67 8.66
N CYS A 67 -9.00 4.76 7.37
CA CYS A 67 -10.39 4.75 6.90
C CYS A 67 -11.09 3.41 7.12
N LEU A 68 -10.38 2.30 6.87
CA LEU A 68 -10.90 0.96 7.10
C LEU A 68 -11.07 0.69 8.61
N GLU A 69 -10.11 1.10 9.44
CA GLU A 69 -10.23 1.04 10.90
C GLU A 69 -11.42 1.84 11.42
N ALA A 70 -11.64 3.07 10.92
CA ALA A 70 -12.80 3.89 11.27
C ALA A 70 -14.14 3.27 10.84
N LYS A 71 -14.16 2.51 9.73
CA LYS A 71 -15.30 1.70 9.30
C LYS A 71 -15.48 0.41 10.12
N GLY A 72 -14.59 0.13 11.08
CA GLY A 72 -14.63 -1.02 11.98
C GLY A 72 -13.95 -2.27 11.44
N TYR A 73 -13.05 -2.14 10.45
CA TYR A 73 -12.20 -3.24 10.03
C TYR A 73 -10.97 -3.36 10.92
N THR A 74 -10.57 -4.60 11.21
CA THR A 74 -9.33 -4.90 11.93
C THR A 74 -8.31 -5.50 10.96
N PRO A 75 -7.05 -5.04 10.94
CA PRO A 75 -6.02 -5.68 10.15
C PRO A 75 -5.71 -7.06 10.74
N ILE A 76 -5.59 -8.07 9.89
CA ILE A 76 -5.09 -9.39 10.27
C ILE A 76 -3.57 -9.33 10.11
N PRO A 77 -2.79 -9.31 11.21
CA PRO A 77 -1.35 -9.27 11.12
C PRO A 77 -0.83 -10.52 10.40
N ILE A 78 0.13 -10.32 9.51
CA ILE A 78 0.75 -11.38 8.69
C ILE A 78 1.60 -12.31 9.58
N SER A 79 1.88 -11.91 10.82
CA SER A 79 2.65 -12.62 11.86
C SER A 79 2.02 -13.92 12.40
N SER A 80 0.85 -14.34 11.91
CA SER A 80 0.17 -15.54 12.39
C SER A 80 0.33 -16.76 11.46
N GLN A 81 1.49 -16.91 10.81
CA GLN A 81 1.94 -18.15 10.17
C GLN A 81 3.35 -18.50 10.64
#